data_AF-A0A6B3EZA4-F1
#
_entry.id   AF-A0A6B3EZA4-F1
#
_cell.length_a   1.000
_cell.length_b   1.000
_cell.length_c   1.000
_cell.angle_alpha   90.00
_cell.angle_beta   90.00
_cell.angle_gamma   90.00
#
_symmetry.space_group_name_H-M   'P 1'
#
loop_
_entity.id
_entity.type
_entity.pdbx_description
1 polymer ?
#
loop_
_entity_poly.entity_id
_entity_poly.type
_entity_poly.pdbx_seq_one_letter_code
_entity_poly.pdbx_strand_id
1 'polypeptide(L)'
;SSRQSPEPGHTGGYITFGPNGNLYIGTGDDTEPFRSDGYAPIDERAGHADNDVQRTSANSNDLRGKILRIHPEANGTYTVPAGNMFAPG
;
A
#
# COMPACT_ATOMS: atom_id res chain seq x y z
N SER A 1 10.67 -14.88 -25.36
CA SER A 1 11.29 -14.05 -24.31
C SER A 1 10.21 -13.74 -23.28
N SER A 2 10.14 -14.53 -22.21
CA SER A 2 9.18 -14.29 -21.12
C SER A 2 9.59 -13.00 -20.42
N ARG A 3 8.64 -12.11 -20.15
CA ARG A 3 8.88 -11.04 -19.17
C ARG A 3 9.00 -11.70 -17.80
N GLN A 4 10.21 -12.13 -17.44
CA GLN A 4 10.65 -12.29 -16.06
C GLN A 4 11.43 -11.02 -15.70
N SER A 5 10.75 -9.92 -15.34
CA SER A 5 11.35 -8.65 -14.86
C SER A 5 10.25 -7.63 -14.54
N PRO A 6 10.46 -6.61 -13.69
CA PRO A 6 11.21 -6.58 -12.42
C PRO A 6 10.44 -5.82 -11.31
N GLU A 7 9.15 -5.54 -11.51
CA GLU A 7 8.33 -4.79 -10.57
C GLU A 7 7.31 -5.75 -9.96
N PRO A 8 7.20 -5.85 -8.62
CA PRO A 8 6.04 -6.48 -8.04
C PRO A 8 4.80 -5.77 -8.61
N GLY A 9 3.87 -6.56 -9.15
CA GLY A 9 2.58 -6.02 -9.57
C GLY A 9 1.87 -5.31 -8.42
N HIS A 10 0.75 -4.64 -8.70
CA HIS A 10 0.00 -3.89 -7.68
C HIS A 10 0.80 -2.75 -7.06
N THR A 11 1.25 -1.79 -7.87
CA THR A 11 1.97 -0.60 -7.39
C THR A 11 1.03 0.46 -6.79
N GLY A 12 -0.27 0.45 -7.15
CA GLY A 12 -1.23 1.48 -6.77
C GLY A 12 -1.06 2.76 -7.61
N GLY A 13 -1.12 3.93 -6.96
CA GLY A 13 -0.88 5.23 -7.59
C GLY A 13 -2.12 6.10 -7.80
N TYR A 14 -3.27 5.72 -7.23
CA TYR A 14 -4.45 6.58 -7.27
C TYR A 14 -4.31 7.73 -6.27
N ILE A 15 -4.56 8.97 -6.72
CA ILE A 15 -4.49 10.17 -5.89
C ILE A 15 -5.70 11.05 -6.18
N THR A 16 -6.38 11.52 -5.13
CA THR A 16 -7.45 12.51 -5.27
C THR A 16 -7.55 13.39 -4.04
N PHE A 17 -7.92 14.67 -4.24
CA PHE A 17 -8.40 15.50 -3.15
C PHE A 17 -9.85 15.14 -2.84
N GLY A 18 -10.17 15.03 -1.56
CA GLY A 18 -11.53 14.86 -1.05
C GLY A 18 -11.99 16.07 -0.24
N PRO A 19 -13.05 15.90 0.57
CA PRO A 19 -13.56 16.96 1.43
C PRO A 19 -12.49 17.51 2.38
N ASN A 20 -12.65 18.78 2.77
CA ASN A 20 -11.78 19.48 3.73
C ASN A 20 -10.31 19.57 3.29
N GLY A 21 -10.04 19.49 1.98
CA GLY A 21 -8.67 19.57 1.43
C GLY A 21 -7.80 18.34 1.72
N ASN A 22 -8.38 17.24 2.22
CA ASN A 22 -7.63 16.03 2.49
C ASN A 22 -7.22 15.32 1.19
N LEU A 23 -5.99 14.85 1.14
CA LEU A 23 -5.44 14.03 0.07
C LEU A 23 -5.63 12.55 0.39
N TYR A 24 -6.24 11.82 -0.53
CA TYR A 24 -6.40 10.37 -0.48
C TYR A 24 -5.43 9.72 -1.47
N ILE A 25 -4.68 8.73 -0.98
CA ILE A 25 -3.63 8.05 -1.76
C ILE A 25 -3.88 6.54 -1.68
N GLY A 26 -4.13 5.90 -2.82
CA GLY A 26 -4.22 4.46 -2.95
C GLY A 26 -2.85 3.86 -3.27
N THR A 27 -2.29 3.14 -2.31
CA THR A 27 -1.04 2.37 -2.48
C THR A 27 -1.38 0.92 -2.78
N GLY A 28 -0.64 0.31 -3.68
CA GLY A 28 -0.74 -1.13 -3.89
C GLY A 28 0.16 -1.89 -2.92
N ASP A 29 0.07 -3.23 -2.92
CA ASP A 29 0.68 -4.09 -1.90
C ASP A 29 2.04 -4.66 -2.31
N ASP A 30 2.50 -4.34 -3.52
CA ASP A 30 3.74 -4.85 -4.13
C ASP A 30 3.91 -6.36 -3.96
N THR A 31 2.81 -7.13 -4.03
CA THR A 31 2.83 -8.59 -3.92
C THR A 31 2.57 -9.23 -5.28
N GLU A 32 3.31 -10.29 -5.61
CA GLU A 32 3.21 -11.02 -6.88
C GLU A 32 1.79 -11.58 -7.09
N PRO A 33 1.04 -11.05 -8.07
CA PRO A 33 -0.39 -11.37 -8.21
C PRO A 33 -0.67 -12.73 -8.84
N PHE A 34 0.34 -13.38 -9.45
CA PHE A 34 0.11 -14.58 -10.27
C PHE A 34 0.56 -15.89 -9.59
N ARG A 35 1.08 -15.86 -8.36
CA ARG A 35 1.65 -17.03 -7.66
C ARG A 35 0.81 -17.56 -6.49
N SER A 36 -0.47 -17.19 -6.40
CA SER A 36 -1.33 -17.59 -5.28
C SER A 36 -2.54 -18.44 -5.67
N ASP A 37 -2.69 -18.84 -6.94
CA ASP A 37 -3.82 -19.64 -7.45
C ASP A 37 -5.21 -19.07 -7.05
N GLY A 38 -5.31 -17.75 -6.95
CA GLY A 38 -6.53 -17.04 -6.54
C GLY A 38 -6.76 -16.95 -5.02
N TYR A 39 -5.87 -17.52 -4.20
CA TYR A 39 -5.85 -17.34 -2.75
C TYR A 39 -5.02 -16.12 -2.34
N ALA A 40 -5.07 -15.78 -1.05
CA ALA A 40 -4.16 -14.79 -0.50
C ALA A 40 -2.70 -15.29 -0.61
N PRO A 41 -1.79 -14.51 -1.23
CA PRO A 41 -0.38 -14.85 -1.29
C PRO A 41 0.25 -14.83 0.11
N ILE A 42 0.59 -16.00 0.64
CA ILE A 42 1.22 -16.18 1.95
C ILE A 42 2.37 -17.19 1.78
N ASP A 43 3.60 -16.70 1.73
CA ASP A 43 4.80 -17.53 1.51
C ASP A 43 5.99 -17.03 2.35
N GLU A 44 6.08 -17.53 3.58
CA GLU A 44 7.11 -17.13 4.55
C GLU A 44 8.48 -17.77 4.28
N ARG A 45 8.64 -18.55 3.19
CA ARG A 45 9.91 -19.21 2.86
C ARG A 45 10.98 -18.16 2.52
N ALA A 46 12.22 -18.44 2.93
CA ALA A 46 13.34 -17.57 2.62
C ALA A 46 13.50 -17.36 1.10
N GLY A 47 13.59 -16.11 0.66
CA GLY A 47 13.68 -15.73 -0.75
C GLY A 47 12.34 -15.57 -1.48
N HIS A 48 11.21 -15.71 -0.77
CA HIS A 48 9.86 -15.63 -1.36
C HIS A 48 9.03 -14.44 -0.87
N ALA A 49 9.65 -13.44 -0.23
CA ALA A 49 8.94 -12.30 0.38
C ALA A 49 8.00 -11.55 -0.59
N ASP A 50 8.30 -11.53 -1.89
CA ASP A 50 7.44 -10.91 -2.89
C ASP A 50 6.09 -11.62 -3.07
N ASN A 51 5.94 -12.85 -2.57
CA ASN A 51 4.71 -13.64 -2.57
C ASN A 51 4.03 -13.69 -1.19
N ASP A 52 4.43 -12.83 -0.25
CA ASP A 52 3.86 -12.78 1.10
C ASP A 52 3.20 -11.42 1.38
N VAL A 53 1.86 -11.39 1.30
CA VAL A 53 1.05 -10.19 1.53
C VAL A 53 0.98 -9.79 3.01
N GLN A 54 1.41 -10.68 3.93
CA GLN A 54 1.38 -10.39 5.35
C GLN A 54 2.28 -9.21 5.71
N ARG A 55 3.36 -8.99 4.95
CA ARG A 55 4.28 -7.87 5.15
C ARG A 55 3.68 -6.51 4.82
N THR A 56 2.63 -6.47 3.99
CA THR A 56 2.03 -5.23 3.43
C THR A 56 0.58 -5.06 3.85
N SER A 57 -0.38 -5.57 3.08
CA SER A 57 -1.81 -5.32 3.27
C SER A 57 -2.28 -5.73 4.66
N ALA A 58 -1.80 -6.86 5.18
CA ALA A 58 -2.15 -7.35 6.54
C ALA A 58 -1.36 -6.67 7.67
N ASN A 59 -0.37 -5.83 7.35
CA ASN A 59 0.44 -5.11 8.31
C ASN A 59 0.00 -3.65 8.39
N SER A 60 -0.53 -3.22 9.54
CA SER A 60 -0.97 -1.84 9.75
C SER A 60 0.19 -0.85 9.89
N ASN A 61 1.41 -1.34 10.14
CA ASN A 61 2.62 -0.52 10.20
C ASN A 61 3.29 -0.33 8.83
N ASP A 62 2.78 -0.99 7.77
CA ASP A 62 3.25 -0.80 6.39
C ASP A 62 2.22 0.01 5.60
N LEU A 63 2.70 1.02 4.87
CA LEU A 63 1.84 1.93 4.11
C LEU A 63 1.35 1.36 2.77
N ARG A 64 1.82 0.17 2.38
CA ARG A 64 1.40 -0.53 1.16
C ARG A 64 0.09 -1.30 1.35
N GLY A 65 -0.66 -1.42 0.26
CA GLY A 65 -1.99 -2.02 0.24
C GLY A 65 -3.02 -1.24 1.06
N LYS A 66 -2.93 0.11 1.06
CA LYS A 66 -3.75 0.99 1.89
C LYS A 66 -4.43 2.09 1.07
N ILE A 67 -5.47 2.66 1.67
CA ILE A 67 -5.94 4.01 1.34
C ILE A 67 -5.46 4.93 2.46
N LEU A 68 -4.48 5.77 2.16
CA LEU A 68 -3.94 6.76 3.08
C LEU A 68 -4.74 8.05 2.97
N ARG A 69 -4.87 8.76 4.10
CA ARG A 69 -5.53 10.09 4.17
C ARG A 69 -4.67 11.05 4.98
N ILE A 70 -4.20 12.11 4.33
CA ILE A 70 -3.41 13.19 4.94
C ILE A 70 -4.02 14.55 4.60
N HIS A 71 -3.66 15.59 5.35
CA HIS A 71 -3.91 16.97 4.96
C HIS A 71 -2.58 17.63 4.58
N PRO A 72 -2.35 17.99 3.30
CA PRO A 72 -1.15 18.72 2.90
C PRO A 72 -1.17 20.14 3.48
N GLU A 73 -0.04 20.60 3.99
CA GLU A 73 0.13 21.94 4.54
C GLU A 73 0.79 22.87 3.53
N ALA A 74 0.55 24.18 3.65
CA ALA A 74 1.09 25.17 2.71
C ALA A 74 2.63 25.23 2.68
N ASN A 75 3.30 24.79 3.75
CA ASN A 75 4.77 24.70 3.86
C ASN A 75 5.35 23.39 3.28
N GLY A 76 4.52 22.53 2.67
CA GLY A 76 4.93 21.24 2.09
C GLY A 76 4.96 20.08 3.10
N THR A 77 4.62 20.30 4.36
CA THR A 77 4.43 19.20 5.33
C THR A 77 3.03 18.60 5.19
N TYR A 78 2.68 17.65 6.07
CA TYR A 78 1.33 17.13 6.17
C TYR A 78 0.93 16.95 7.64
N THR A 79 -0.38 16.97 7.89
CA THR A 79 -0.98 16.54 9.14
C THR A 79 -1.85 15.30 8.94
N VAL A 80 -2.11 14.56 10.02
CA VAL A 80 -2.99 13.39 10.03
C VAL A 80 -4.37 13.83 10.51
N PRO A 81 -5.41 13.82 9.65
CA PRO A 81 -6.74 14.28 10.03
C PRO A 81 -7.40 13.35 11.06
N ALA A 82 -8.17 13.94 11.99
CA ALA A 82 -8.96 13.18 12.96
C ALA A 82 -9.94 12.21 12.27
N GLY A 83 -10.15 11.05 12.88
CA GLY A 83 -11.03 9.99 12.33
C GLY A 83 -10.35 9.07 11.31
N ASN A 84 -9.01 9.10 11.18
CA ASN A 84 -8.28 7.97 10.62
C ASN A 84 -8.45 6.75 11.54
N MET A 85 -8.43 5.54 10.98
CA MET A 85 -8.58 4.29 11.74
C MET A 85 -7.50 4.12 12.82
N PHE A 86 -6.30 4.63 12.55
CA PHE A 86 -5.18 4.64 13.48
C PHE A 86 -4.81 6.08 13.84
N ALA A 87 -4.43 6.28 15.11
CA ALA A 87 -3.92 7.56 15.58
C ALA A 87 -2.52 7.84 14.98
N PRO A 88 -2.07 9.11 14.95
CA PRO A 88 -0.68 9.43 14.68
C PRO A 88 0.24 8.67 15.66
N GLY A 89 1.35 8.12 15.15
CA GLY A 89 2.36 7.42 15.94
C GLY A 89 3.14 8.33 16.88
#